data_AF-A0A960ZPG8-F1
#
_entry.id   AF-A0A960ZPG8-F1
#
_cell.length_a   1.000
_cell.length_b   1.000
_cell.length_c   1.000
_cell.angle_alpha   90.00
_cell.angle_beta   90.00
_cell.angle_gamma   90.00
#
_symmetry.space_group_name_H-M   'P 1'
#
loop_
_entity.id
_entity.type
_entity.pdbx_description
1 polymer ?
#
loop_
_entity_poly.entity_id
_entity_poly.type
_entity_poly.pdbx_seq_one_letter_code
_entity_poly.pdbx_strand_id
1 'polypeptide(L)' 'MSLKHFHLAFITICTLFFAGLGAWCLLVEGLPDMFRVMGWLSLLFGAAMLIYGIRFLKKIKTLVH' A
#
# COMPACT_ATOMS: atom_id res chain seq x y z
N MET A 1 3.60 13.74 18.70
CA MET A 1 2.72 13.54 17.52
C MET A 1 1.61 12.57 17.89
N SER A 2 0.36 12.84 17.50
CA SER A 2 -0.73 11.89 17.74
C SER A 2 -0.46 10.60 16.97
N LEU A 3 -0.51 9.45 17.65
CA LEU A 3 -0.28 8.10 17.12
C LEU A 3 -0.99 7.85 15.76
N LYS A 4 -2.14 8.50 15.57
CA LYS A 4 -2.98 8.44 14.36
C LYS A 4 -2.29 8.99 13.11
N HIS A 5 -1.54 10.10 13.23
CA HIS A 5 -0.87 10.75 12.10
C HIS A 5 0.35 9.95 11.65
N PHE A 6 1.10 9.39 12.60
CA PHE A 6 2.21 8.49 12.31
C PHE A 6 1.74 7.23 11.60
N HIS A 7 0.67 6.60 12.10
CA HIS A 7 0.12 5.38 11.50
C HIS A 7 -0.38 5.61 10.08
N LEU A 8 -1.01 6.75 9.81
CA LEU A 8 -1.43 7.13 8.46
C LEU A 8 -0.24 7.35 7.53
N ALA A 9 0.79 8.09 7.98
CA ALA A 9 2.00 8.31 7.20
C ALA A 9 2.71 6.98 6.85
N PHE A 10 2.77 6.06 7.83
CA PHE A 10 3.31 4.72 7.63
C PHE A 10 2.55 3.93 6.55
N ILE A 11 1.21 3.89 6.62
CA ILE A 11 0.38 3.22 5.61
C ILE A 11 0.62 3.82 4.22
N THR A 12 0.70 5.14 4.11
CA THR A 12 0.96 5.83 2.84
C THR A 12 2.31 5.44 2.25
N ILE A 13 3.38 5.44 3.06
CA ILE A 13 4.73 5.06 2.63
C ILE A 13 4.76 3.59 2.19
N CYS A 14 4.18 2.69 2.98
CA CYS A 14 4.10 1.27 2.63
C CYS A 14 3.30 1.06 1.33
N THR A 15 2.18 1.76 1.16
CA THR A 15 1.36 1.66 -0.06
C THR A 15 2.14 2.08 -1.30
N LEU A 16 2.85 3.22 -1.23
CA LEU A 16 3.73 3.69 -2.31
C LEU A 16 4.84 2.69 -2.60
N PHE A 17 5.45 2.12 -1.55
CA PHE A 17 6.51 1.14 -1.70
C PHE A 17 6.01 -0.14 -2.39
N PHE A 18 4.89 -0.71 -1.95
CA PHE A 18 4.28 -1.89 -2.57
C PHE A 18 3.80 -1.64 -4.01
N ALA A 19 3.26 -0.44 -4.28
CA ALA A 19 2.88 -0.05 -5.63
C ALA A 19 4.09 0.10 -6.56
N GLY A 20 5.15 0.76 -6.09
CA GLY A 20 6.40 0.92 -6.83
C GLY A 20 7.10 -0.42 -7.09
N LEU A 21 7.16 -1.30 -6.09
CA LEU A 21 7.79 -2.62 -6.21
C LEU A 21 6.97 -3.56 -7.10
N GLY A 22 5.64 -3.49 -7.00
CA GLY A 22 4.72 -4.20 -7.90
C GLY A 22 4.85 -3.73 -9.35
N ALA A 23 4.90 -2.42 -9.59
CA ALA A 23 5.11 -1.84 -10.91
C ALA A 23 6.49 -2.24 -11.47
N TRP A 24 7.54 -2.18 -10.67
CA TRP A 24 8.89 -2.61 -11.07
C TRP A 24 8.90 -4.07 -11.52
N CYS A 25 8.31 -4.97 -10.73
CA CYS A 25 8.25 -6.39 -11.06
C CYS A 25 7.45 -6.72 -12.33
N LEU A 26 6.52 -5.84 -12.74
CA LEU A 26 5.68 -6.04 -13.92
C LEU A 26 6.20 -5.31 -15.17
N LEU A 27 6.94 -4.22 -15.00
CA LEU A 27 7.42 -3.37 -16.10
C LEU A 27 8.84 -3.73 -16.56
N VAL A 28 9.65 -4.38 -15.72
CA VAL A 28 11.01 -4.77 -16.12
C VAL A 28 10.97 -6.11 -16.86
N GLU A 29 11.35 -6.06 -18.14
CA GLU A 29 11.47 -7.23 -18.99
C GLU A 29 12.73 -8.05 -18.65
N GLY A 30 12.64 -9.38 -18.75
CA GLY A 30 13.75 -10.29 -18.45
C GLY A 30 13.80 -10.80 -17.00
N LEU A 31 12.82 -10.46 -16.16
CA LEU A 31 12.70 -11.05 -14.82
C LEU A 31 12.11 -12.48 -14.87
N PRO A 32 12.56 -13.38 -13.97
CA PRO A 32 11.96 -14.69 -13.81
C PRO A 32 10.46 -14.62 -13.48
N ASP A 33 9.67 -15.59 -13.93
CA ASP A 33 8.21 -15.64 -13.71
C ASP A 33 7.79 -15.52 -12.23
N MET A 34 8.66 -15.96 -11.31
CA MET A 34 8.45 -15.82 -9.87
C MET A 34 8.28 -14.36 -9.44
N PHE A 35 9.00 -13.42 -10.08
CA PHE A 35 8.87 -11.99 -9.80
C PHE A 35 7.55 -11.42 -10.34
N ARG A 36 7.02 -11.98 -11.42
CA ARG A 36 5.71 -11.57 -11.96
C ARG A 36 4.60 -11.89 -10.96
N VAL A 37 4.65 -13.07 -10.34
CA VAL A 37 3.73 -13.45 -9.25
C VAL A 37 3.91 -12.55 -8.03
N MET A 38 5.16 -12.27 -7.62
CA MET A 38 5.45 -11.32 -6.54
C MET A 38 4.95 -9.91 -6.85
N GLY A 39 5.04 -9.46 -8.10
CA GLY A 39 4.56 -8.15 -8.54
C GLY A 39 3.05 -8.02 -8.39
N TRP A 40 2.30 -9.04 -8.83
CA TRP A 40 0.85 -9.11 -8.62
C TRP A 40 0.47 -9.18 -7.15
N LEU A 41 1.18 -9.97 -6.35
CA LEU A 41 0.96 -10.04 -4.91
C LEU A 41 1.23 -8.67 -4.24
N SER A 42 2.32 -8.01 -4.62
CA SER A 42 2.70 -6.69 -4.11
C SER A 42 1.64 -5.65 -4.44
N LEU A 43 1.09 -5.64 -5.66
CA LEU A 43 -0.03 -4.77 -6.03
C LEU A 43 -1.31 -5.08 -5.23
N LEU A 44 -1.60 -6.36 -4.99
CA LEU A 44 -2.75 -6.78 -4.18
C LEU A 44 -2.61 -6.26 -2.74
N PHE A 45 -1.44 -6.42 -2.13
CA PHE A 45 -1.13 -5.92 -0.79
C PHE A 45 -1.13 -4.39 -0.73
N GLY A 46 -0.60 -3.72 -1.76
CA GLY A 46 -0.68 -2.26 -1.90
C GLY A 46 -2.12 -1.78 -1.94
N ALA A 47 -2.98 -2.40 -2.75
CA ALA A 47 -4.40 -2.08 -2.83
C ALA A 47 -5.13 -2.31 -1.50
N ALA A 48 -4.86 -3.43 -0.81
CA ALA A 48 -5.41 -3.73 0.50
C ALA A 48 -4.99 -2.68 1.55
N MET A 49 -3.73 -2.27 1.56
CA MET A 49 -3.24 -1.18 2.41
C MET A 49 -3.92 0.15 2.12
N LEU A 50 -4.14 0.47 0.84
CA LEU A 50 -4.82 1.69 0.42
C LEU A 50 -6.27 1.71 0.93
N ILE A 51 -6.99 0.59 0.78
CA ILE A 51 -8.34 0.42 1.34
C ILE A 51 -8.33 0.57 2.86
N TYR A 52 -7.37 -0.04 3.56
CA TYR A 52 -7.23 0.08 5.01
C TYR A 52 -6.97 1.53 5.44
N GLY A 53 -6.07 2.24 4.76
CA GLY A 53 -5.80 3.65 5.01
C GLY A 53 -7.03 4.54 4.85
N ILE A 54 -7.82 4.34 3.79
CA ILE A 54 -9.10 5.06 3.57
C ILE A 54 -10.11 4.73 4.67
N ARG A 55 -10.26 3.46 5.06
CA ARG A 55 -11.17 3.06 6.16
C ARG A 55 -10.75 3.67 7.48
N PHE A 56 -9.45 3.72 7.76
CA PHE A 56 -8.89 4.36 8.95
C PHE A 56 -9.17 5.86 8.98
N LEU A 57 -8.98 6.56 7.86
CA LEU A 57 -9.34 7.97 7.69
C LEU A 57 -10.82 8.23 7.94
N LYS A 58 -11.70 7.41 7.33
CA LYS A 58 -13.16 7.50 7.55
C LYS A 58 -13.52 7.30 9.02
N LYS A 59 -12.91 6.33 9.69
CA LYS A 59 -13.15 6.06 11.12
C LYS A 59 -12.71 7.22 12.00
N ILE A 60 -11.59 7.87 11.70
CA ILE A 60 -11.14 9.07 12.42
C ILE A 60 -12.11 10.22 12.22
N LYS A 61 -12.59 10.46 11.00
CA LYS A 61 -13.59 11.51 10.73
C LYS A 61 -14.91 11.27 11.45
N THR A 62 -15.39 10.03 11.52
CA THR A 62 -16.62 9.67 12.25
C THR A 62 -16.51 9.88 13.77
N LEU A 63 -15.33 9.69 14.37
CA LEU A 63 -15.13 9.81 15.81
C LEU A 63 -14.84 11.24 16.29
N VAL A 64 -14.69 12.20 15.36
CA VAL A 64 -14.42 13.62 15.66
C VAL A 64 -15.69 14.48 15.49
N HIS A 65 -16.85 13.86 15.26
CA HIS A 65 -18.15 14.52 15.25
C HIS A 65 -18.98 14.09 16.47
#